data_AF-A0A2R6LS80-F1
#
_entry.id   AF-A0A2R6LS80-F1
#
_cell.length_a   1.000
_cell.length_b   1.000
_cell.length_c   1.000
_cell.angle_alpha   90.00
_cell.angle_beta   90.00
_cell.angle_gamma   90.00
#
_symmetry.space_group_name_H-M   'P 1'
#
loop_
_entity.id
_entity.type
_entity.pdbx_description
1 polymer ?
#
loop_
_entity_poly.entity_id
_entity_poly.type
_entity_poly.pdbx_seq_one_letter_code
_entity_poly.pdbx_strand_id
1 'polypeptide(L)'
;MSDRLPTGIDVLDRKLNGGIPPGSIVALCAQPASQAELFLYELTATRGTLYLSLNRTGEFVSNSIDNAETSTGDPTVRDVTGEAPLDNTTKLVSALPEESNLIVDPVDTLDEGDRIENRLAVPKFRGGRAMSDVIKLELSDEVEIDTSRDIA
;
A
#
# COMPACT_ATOMS: atom_id res chain seq x y z
N MET A 1 -11.85 -3.36 22.23
CA MET A 1 -10.52 -3.74 21.73
C MET A 1 -10.53 -3.35 20.27
N SER A 2 -9.69 -2.40 19.87
CA SER A 2 -9.71 -1.94 18.48
C SER A 2 -9.14 -3.05 17.62
N ASP A 3 -9.94 -3.56 16.66
CA ASP A 3 -9.55 -4.55 15.64
C ASP A 3 -8.50 -3.98 14.67
N ARG A 4 -7.46 -3.28 15.16
CA ARG A 4 -6.44 -2.66 14.32
C ARG A 4 -5.51 -3.73 13.78
N LEU A 5 -5.15 -3.53 12.52
CA LEU A 5 -4.26 -4.38 11.77
C LEU A 5 -2.84 -3.83 11.91
N PRO A 6 -1.92 -4.46 12.67
CA PRO A 6 -0.52 -4.05 12.71
C PRO A 6 0.07 -3.96 11.31
N THR A 7 0.91 -2.96 11.12
CA THR A 7 1.67 -2.70 9.90
C THR A 7 2.94 -3.54 9.85
N GLY A 8 3.47 -3.94 11.01
CA GLY A 8 4.78 -4.59 11.16
C GLY A 8 5.92 -3.59 11.30
N ILE A 9 5.63 -2.30 11.19
CA ILE A 9 6.58 -1.21 11.36
C ILE A 9 6.32 -0.59 12.73
N ASP A 10 7.21 -0.86 13.68
CA ASP A 10 7.03 -0.49 15.11
C ASP A 10 6.67 0.99 15.31
N VAL A 11 7.30 1.88 14.56
CA VAL A 11 7.05 3.33 14.70
C VAL A 11 5.63 3.70 14.24
N LEU A 12 5.13 3.07 13.18
CA LEU A 12 3.76 3.28 12.70
C LEU A 12 2.75 2.69 13.65
N ASP A 13 2.98 1.47 14.11
CA ASP A 13 2.04 0.81 15.01
C ASP A 13 1.91 1.58 16.32
N ARG A 14 3.00 2.21 16.81
CA ARG A 14 2.93 3.16 17.93
C ARG A 14 2.12 4.42 17.59
N LYS A 15 2.38 5.05 16.44
CA LYS A 15 1.66 6.27 16.02
C LYS A 15 0.19 6.02 15.67
N LEU A 16 -0.16 4.81 15.25
CA LEU A 16 -1.52 4.38 14.85
C LEU A 16 -2.24 3.58 15.93
N ASN A 17 -1.79 3.61 17.19
CA ASN A 17 -2.42 2.91 18.32
C ASN A 17 -2.63 1.40 18.08
N GLY A 18 -1.64 0.71 17.51
CA GLY A 18 -1.64 -0.73 17.24
C GLY A 18 -1.89 -1.10 15.77
N GLY A 19 -1.94 -0.12 14.87
CA GLY A 19 -1.98 -0.34 13.41
C GLY A 19 -3.19 0.29 12.71
N ILE A 20 -3.42 -0.13 11.48
CA ILE A 20 -4.42 0.46 10.58
C ILE A 20 -5.82 -0.12 10.88
N PRO A 21 -6.88 0.69 11.00
CA PRO A 21 -8.23 0.17 11.09
C PRO A 21 -8.62 -0.63 9.83
N PRO A 22 -9.24 -1.81 9.95
CA PRO A 22 -9.70 -2.58 8.80
C PRO A 22 -10.62 -1.74 7.90
N GLY A 23 -10.38 -1.78 6.59
CA GLY A 23 -11.16 -1.00 5.61
C GLY A 23 -10.65 0.42 5.35
N SER A 24 -9.54 0.82 5.97
CA SER A 24 -8.90 2.11 5.67
C SER A 24 -8.14 2.07 4.34
N ILE A 25 -8.10 3.20 3.64
CA ILE A 25 -7.11 3.46 2.58
C ILE A 25 -5.95 4.21 3.21
N VAL A 26 -4.71 3.87 2.82
CA VAL A 26 -3.52 4.51 3.39
C VAL A 26 -2.62 5.07 2.30
N ALA A 27 -2.79 6.32 1.90
CA ALA A 27 -1.91 6.92 0.88
C ALA A 27 -0.50 7.18 1.45
N LEU A 28 0.56 6.73 0.77
CA LEU A 28 1.96 6.91 1.17
C LEU A 28 2.63 7.99 0.31
N CYS A 29 2.78 9.19 0.84
CA CYS A 29 3.33 10.33 0.09
C CYS A 29 4.80 10.52 0.45
N ALA A 30 5.69 10.58 -0.53
CA ALA A 30 7.12 10.59 -0.26
C ALA A 30 7.91 11.40 -1.30
N GLN A 31 9.15 11.77 -1.00
CA GLN A 31 10.00 12.44 -1.98
C GLN A 31 10.59 11.42 -2.97
N PRO A 32 10.92 11.81 -4.22
CA PRO A 32 11.47 10.88 -5.22
C PRO A 32 12.68 10.09 -4.74
N ALA A 33 13.52 10.71 -3.91
CA ALA A 33 14.77 10.15 -3.43
C ALA A 33 14.62 9.33 -2.13
N SER A 34 13.43 9.24 -1.52
CA SER A 34 13.29 8.76 -0.14
C SER A 34 13.17 7.25 0.01
N GLN A 35 13.44 6.45 -1.05
CA GLN A 35 13.30 4.98 -1.06
C GLN A 35 11.98 4.47 -0.43
N ALA A 36 10.88 5.17 -0.68
CA ALA A 36 9.58 4.87 -0.09
C ALA A 36 9.04 3.47 -0.44
N GLU A 37 9.57 2.86 -1.50
CA GLU A 37 9.26 1.48 -1.89
C GLU A 37 9.71 0.44 -0.85
N LEU A 38 10.81 0.67 -0.11
CA LEU A 38 11.22 -0.23 0.97
C LEU A 38 10.13 -0.35 2.04
N PHE A 39 9.44 0.76 2.32
CA PHE A 39 8.33 0.77 3.26
C PHE A 39 7.14 -0.07 2.75
N LEU A 40 6.83 0.02 1.45
CA LEU A 40 5.79 -0.82 0.83
C LEU A 40 6.16 -2.30 0.87
N TYR A 41 7.44 -2.63 0.66
CA TYR A 41 7.94 -3.99 0.72
C TYR A 41 7.89 -4.54 2.14
N GLU A 42 8.18 -3.72 3.15
CA GLU A 42 8.12 -4.14 4.55
C GLU A 42 6.69 -4.52 5.00
N LEU A 43 5.68 -3.79 4.52
CA LEU A 43 4.27 -4.13 4.78
C LEU A 43 3.89 -5.54 4.28
N THR A 44 4.62 -6.09 3.31
CA THR A 44 4.37 -7.44 2.78
C THR A 44 4.78 -8.55 3.77
N ALA A 45 5.72 -8.27 4.69
CA ALA A 45 6.18 -9.24 5.68
C ALA A 45 5.09 -9.56 6.73
N THR A 46 4.23 -8.59 7.01
CA THR A 46 3.25 -8.70 8.09
C THR A 46 2.06 -9.57 7.71
N ARG A 47 1.61 -9.51 6.45
CA ARG A 47 0.42 -10.24 5.97
C ARG A 47 0.53 -10.60 4.50
N GLY A 48 -0.17 -11.67 4.12
CA GLY A 48 -0.33 -12.03 2.71
C GLY A 48 -0.85 -10.83 1.91
N THR A 49 -0.16 -10.50 0.83
CA THR A 49 -0.35 -9.24 0.10
C THR A 49 -0.53 -9.49 -1.39
N LEU A 50 -1.51 -8.83 -2.00
CA LEU A 50 -1.59 -8.65 -3.45
C LEU A 50 -0.93 -7.32 -3.81
N TYR A 51 0.14 -7.35 -4.59
CA TYR A 51 0.87 -6.16 -5.02
C TYR A 51 0.55 -5.89 -6.49
N LEU A 52 -0.13 -4.78 -6.76
CA LEU A 52 -0.49 -4.35 -8.11
C LEU A 52 0.45 -3.23 -8.55
N SER A 53 1.30 -3.52 -9.54
CA SER A 53 2.17 -2.52 -10.15
C SER A 53 1.51 -1.95 -11.40
N LEU A 54 1.45 -0.63 -11.55
CA LEU A 54 0.80 -0.03 -12.74
C LEU A 54 1.77 0.24 -13.89
N ASN A 55 3.05 0.48 -13.58
CA ASN A 55 4.04 0.90 -14.57
C ASN A 55 5.24 -0.05 -14.70
N ARG A 56 5.51 -0.87 -13.67
CA ARG A 56 6.62 -1.84 -13.67
C ARG A 56 6.08 -3.25 -13.88
N THR A 57 6.82 -4.11 -14.56
CA THR A 57 6.42 -5.52 -14.75
C THR A 57 6.41 -6.27 -13.41
N GLY A 58 5.58 -7.30 -13.29
CA GLY A 58 5.50 -8.10 -12.07
C GLY A 58 6.84 -8.75 -11.72
N GLU A 59 7.58 -9.24 -12.72
CA GLU A 59 8.91 -9.83 -12.52
C GLU A 59 9.93 -8.82 -11.96
N PHE A 60 9.93 -7.59 -12.48
CA PHE A 60 10.81 -6.54 -11.97
C PHE A 60 10.51 -6.21 -10.51
N VAL A 61 9.22 -6.08 -10.16
CA VAL A 61 8.80 -5.78 -8.79
C VAL A 61 9.09 -6.94 -7.85
N SER A 62 8.80 -8.18 -8.24
CA SER A 62 9.18 -9.37 -7.46
C SER A 62 10.67 -9.40 -7.18
N ASN A 63 11.52 -9.22 -8.20
CA ASN A 63 12.96 -9.18 -8.01
C ASN A 63 13.41 -8.01 -7.12
N SER A 64 12.72 -6.87 -7.17
CA SER A 64 13.02 -5.73 -6.29
C SER A 64 12.69 -6.03 -4.83
N ILE A 65 11.58 -6.71 -4.56
CA ILE A 65 11.17 -7.17 -3.22
C ILE A 65 12.15 -8.22 -2.68
N ASP A 66 12.57 -9.17 -3.50
CA ASP A 66 13.49 -10.24 -3.11
C ASP A 66 14.89 -9.73 -2.75
N ASN A 67 15.33 -8.64 -3.38
CA ASN A 67 16.64 -8.02 -3.15
C ASN A 67 16.59 -6.82 -2.18
N ALA A 68 15.43 -6.51 -1.60
CA ALA A 68 15.27 -5.35 -0.74
C ALA A 68 16.03 -5.51 0.58
N GLU A 69 16.68 -4.44 1.05
CA GLU A 69 17.36 -4.40 2.35
C GLU A 69 16.38 -4.14 3.52
N THR A 70 15.23 -4.83 3.52
CA THR A 70 14.22 -4.78 4.58
C THR A 70 13.56 -6.15 4.78
N SER A 71 12.78 -6.32 5.85
CA SER A 71 12.00 -7.54 6.06
C SER A 71 10.88 -7.61 5.04
N THR A 72 10.87 -8.59 4.12
CA THR A 72 9.81 -8.77 3.12
C THR A 72 9.08 -10.09 3.30
N GLY A 73 7.86 -10.17 2.77
CA GLY A 73 7.09 -11.41 2.67
C GLY A 73 7.13 -11.98 1.25
N ASP A 74 6.19 -12.88 0.93
CA ASP A 74 6.01 -13.45 -0.40
C ASP A 74 4.68 -12.95 -1.01
N PRO A 75 4.61 -11.70 -1.52
CA PRO A 75 3.39 -11.16 -2.07
C PRO A 75 3.07 -11.76 -3.44
N THR A 76 1.79 -11.91 -3.73
CA THR A 76 1.35 -12.15 -5.11
C THR A 76 1.49 -10.85 -5.89
N VAL A 77 2.49 -10.75 -6.76
CA VAL A 77 2.72 -9.55 -7.59
C VAL A 77 2.03 -9.67 -8.95
N ARG A 78 1.35 -8.61 -9.38
CA ARG A 78 0.75 -8.49 -10.72
C ARG A 78 1.01 -7.10 -11.27
N ASP A 79 1.44 -7.01 -12.51
CA ASP A 79 1.42 -5.75 -13.22
C ASP A 79 0.12 -5.55 -14.00
N VAL A 80 -0.30 -4.29 -14.07
CA VAL A 80 -1.48 -3.81 -14.81
C VAL A 80 -1.00 -2.93 -15.97
N THR A 81 0.19 -3.22 -16.49
CA THR A 81 0.79 -2.47 -17.60
C THR A 81 0.11 -2.83 -18.93
N GLY A 82 -0.12 -1.83 -19.80
CA GLY A 82 -0.60 -2.05 -21.18
C GLY A 82 -2.08 -2.41 -21.34
N GLU A 83 -2.40 -3.34 -22.24
CA GLU A 83 -3.77 -3.82 -22.54
C GLU A 83 -4.23 -4.99 -21.65
N ALA A 84 -3.52 -5.26 -20.54
CA ALA A 84 -3.85 -6.36 -19.65
C ALA A 84 -5.30 -6.20 -19.12
N PRO A 85 -6.17 -7.22 -19.23
CA PRO A 85 -7.56 -7.09 -18.82
C PRO A 85 -7.67 -6.82 -17.31
N LEU A 86 -8.20 -5.64 -16.96
CA LEU A 86 -8.59 -5.28 -15.60
C LEU A 86 -9.51 -6.33 -14.93
N ASP A 87 -10.17 -7.16 -15.74
CA ASP A 87 -11.00 -8.28 -15.31
C ASP A 87 -10.24 -9.30 -14.44
N ASN A 88 -8.98 -9.61 -14.77
CA ASN A 88 -8.19 -10.56 -13.97
C ASN A 88 -7.79 -9.96 -12.62
N THR A 89 -7.46 -8.67 -12.61
CA THR A 89 -7.17 -7.91 -11.38
C THR A 89 -8.40 -7.87 -10.48
N THR A 90 -9.57 -7.56 -11.04
CA THR A 90 -10.83 -7.48 -10.29
C THR A 90 -11.17 -8.82 -9.61
N LYS A 91 -10.94 -9.95 -10.30
CA LYS A 91 -11.13 -11.28 -9.73
C LYS A 91 -10.19 -11.54 -8.56
N LEU A 92 -8.91 -11.20 -8.69
CA LEU A 92 -7.93 -11.38 -7.61
C LEU A 92 -8.29 -10.54 -6.39
N VAL A 93 -8.65 -9.27 -6.59
CA VAL A 93 -9.10 -8.38 -5.51
C VAL A 93 -10.34 -8.95 -4.81
N SER A 94 -11.30 -9.49 -5.57
CA SER A 94 -12.52 -10.10 -5.00
C SER A 94 -12.27 -11.41 -4.23
N ALA A 95 -11.15 -12.08 -4.50
CA ALA A 95 -10.76 -13.33 -3.84
C ALA A 95 -9.78 -13.12 -2.67
N LEU A 96 -9.39 -11.87 -2.38
CA LEU A 96 -8.45 -11.58 -1.30
C LEU A 96 -9.01 -11.96 0.08
N PRO A 97 -8.24 -12.66 0.93
CA PRO A 97 -8.63 -12.91 2.31
C PRO A 97 -8.93 -11.63 3.12
N GLU A 98 -9.80 -11.75 4.12
CA GLU A 98 -10.22 -10.65 4.99
C GLU A 98 -9.10 -10.04 5.85
N GLU A 99 -7.93 -10.65 5.91
CA GLU A 99 -6.76 -10.09 6.61
C GLU A 99 -5.61 -9.72 5.65
N SER A 100 -5.70 -10.00 4.34
CA SER A 100 -4.64 -9.65 3.38
C SER A 100 -4.51 -8.16 3.09
N ASN A 101 -3.30 -7.72 2.74
CA ASN A 101 -3.09 -6.38 2.19
C ASN A 101 -3.34 -6.38 0.67
N LEU A 102 -3.74 -5.22 0.17
CA LEU A 102 -3.64 -4.86 -1.23
C LEU A 102 -2.71 -3.66 -1.28
N ILE A 103 -1.75 -3.67 -2.18
CA ILE A 103 -0.86 -2.55 -2.46
C ILE A 103 -1.08 -2.19 -3.93
N VAL A 104 -1.30 -0.91 -4.21
CA VAL A 104 -1.36 -0.37 -5.56
C VAL A 104 -0.17 0.56 -5.70
N ASP A 105 0.73 0.24 -6.62
CA ASP A 105 2.00 0.92 -6.81
C ASP A 105 2.02 1.56 -8.20
N PRO A 106 1.70 2.87 -8.30
CA PRO A 106 1.58 3.52 -9.58
C PRO A 106 2.93 3.68 -10.30
N VAL A 107 4.02 3.94 -9.58
CA VAL A 107 5.35 4.36 -10.10
C VAL A 107 5.29 5.07 -11.44
N ASP A 108 4.55 6.17 -11.46
CA ASP A 108 5.07 7.47 -11.86
C ASP A 108 4.32 8.51 -11.03
N THR A 109 5.01 9.62 -10.78
CA THR A 109 4.53 10.80 -10.06
C THR A 109 3.08 11.14 -10.44
N LEU A 110 2.16 11.06 -9.47
CA LEU A 110 1.02 11.98 -9.49
C LEU A 110 1.63 13.35 -9.22
N ASP A 111 1.97 14.06 -10.30
CA ASP A 111 2.60 15.39 -10.29
C ASP A 111 1.66 16.43 -9.67
N GLU A 112 1.59 16.47 -8.34
CA GLU A 112 1.16 17.63 -7.58
C GLU A 112 2.41 18.31 -6.97
N GLY A 113 3.30 18.81 -7.84
CA GLY A 113 4.43 19.67 -7.49
C GLY A 113 5.52 19.04 -6.62
N ASP A 114 6.68 18.71 -7.20
CA ASP A 114 7.95 18.32 -6.53
C ASP A 114 7.88 17.17 -5.48
N ARG A 115 6.71 16.54 -5.26
CA ARG A 115 6.46 15.41 -4.36
C ARG A 115 5.97 14.20 -5.16
N ILE A 116 6.45 13.00 -4.83
CA ILE A 116 5.90 11.75 -5.38
C ILE A 116 4.78 11.26 -4.46
N GLU A 117 3.60 10.99 -5.01
CA GLU A 117 2.53 10.34 -4.27
C GLU A 117 2.50 8.83 -4.59
N ASN A 118 2.97 7.98 -3.67
CA ASN A 118 2.73 6.54 -3.74
C ASN A 118 1.39 6.23 -3.09
N ARG A 119 0.34 6.07 -3.89
CA ARG A 119 -0.98 5.73 -3.36
C ARG A 119 -1.07 4.27 -2.93
N LEU A 120 -0.59 3.97 -1.74
CA LEU A 120 -0.96 2.75 -1.05
C LEU A 120 -2.49 2.78 -0.86
N ALA A 121 -3.16 1.85 -1.50
CA ALA A 121 -4.56 1.61 -1.24
C ALA A 121 -4.62 0.22 -0.62
N VAL A 122 -4.99 0.14 0.66
CA VAL A 122 -5.33 -1.12 1.34
C VAL A 122 -6.86 -1.30 1.32
N PRO A 123 -7.57 -1.33 0.17
CA PRO A 123 -9.01 -1.47 0.22
C PRO A 123 -9.33 -2.90 0.66
N LYS A 124 -9.94 -3.01 1.83
CA LYS A 124 -10.64 -4.23 2.24
C LYS A 124 -12.07 -4.09 1.76
N PHE A 125 -12.34 -4.62 0.56
CA PHE A 125 -13.69 -4.73 0.04
C PHE A 125 -14.51 -5.65 0.96
N ARG A 126 -15.52 -5.07 1.62
CA ARG A 126 -16.63 -5.82 2.21
C ARG A 126 -17.88 -5.55 1.41
N GLY A 127 -18.32 -6.48 0.57
CA GLY A 127 -19.72 -6.58 0.09
C GLY A 127 -20.42 -5.28 -0.32
N GLY A 128 -19.71 -4.28 -0.86
CA GLY A 128 -20.27 -2.98 -1.25
C GLY A 128 -20.42 -1.91 -0.15
N ARG A 129 -19.80 -2.03 1.03
CA ARG A 129 -19.84 -0.95 2.05
C ARG A 129 -18.75 0.10 1.81
N ALA A 130 -19.15 1.36 1.89
CA ALA A 130 -18.29 2.52 1.66
C ALA A 130 -17.07 2.57 2.60
N MET A 131 -15.95 3.01 2.03
CA MET A 131 -14.66 3.24 2.66
C MET A 131 -14.85 4.26 3.80
N SER A 132 -14.47 3.93 5.02
CA SER A 132 -14.77 4.79 6.17
C SER A 132 -13.68 5.82 6.44
N ASP A 133 -12.41 5.48 6.20
CA ASP A 133 -11.27 6.27 6.64
C ASP A 133 -10.13 6.29 5.60
N VAL A 134 -9.60 7.48 5.33
CA VAL A 134 -8.40 7.71 4.53
C VAL A 134 -7.32 8.20 5.48
N ILE A 135 -6.16 7.55 5.44
CA ILE A 135 -4.98 7.90 6.24
C ILE A 135 -3.89 8.28 5.26
N LYS A 136 -3.32 9.48 5.39
CA LYS A 136 -2.15 9.89 4.61
C LYS A 136 -0.91 9.72 5.49
N LEU A 137 0.05 8.95 5.00
CA LEU A 137 1.37 8.81 5.58
C LEU A 137 2.34 9.64 4.75
N GLU A 138 2.94 10.66 5.36
CA GLU A 138 3.98 11.45 4.70
C GLU A 138 5.36 11.00 5.18
N LEU A 139 6.19 10.54 4.25
CA LEU A 139 7.57 10.17 4.50
C LEU A 139 8.48 11.37 4.24
N SER A 140 9.07 11.89 5.32
CA SER A 140 10.14 12.89 5.32
C SER A 140 11.31 12.36 6.18
N ASP A 141 12.13 13.24 6.79
CA ASP A 141 13.08 12.83 7.83
C ASP A 141 12.37 12.16 9.04
N GLU A 142 11.08 12.46 9.23
CA GLU A 142 10.17 11.77 10.14
C GLU A 142 8.89 11.31 9.41
N VAL A 143 8.26 10.23 9.88
CA VAL A 143 6.94 9.79 9.39
C VAL A 143 5.83 10.64 10.02
N GLU A 144 5.12 11.42 9.21
CA GLU A 144 3.93 12.17 9.64
C GLU A 144 2.65 11.43 9.23
N ILE A 145 1.61 11.49 10.07
CA ILE A 145 0.34 10.81 9.85
C ILE A 145 -0.77 11.86 9.88
N ASP A 146 -1.47 12.01 8.76
CA ASP A 146 -2.66 12.83 8.66
C ASP A 146 -3.90 11.93 8.48
N THR A 147 -4.84 12.02 9.42
CA THR A 147 -6.10 11.27 9.40
C THR A 147 -7.30 12.18 9.10
N SER A 148 -7.07 13.41 8.66
CA SER A 148 -8.13 14.35 8.32
C SER A 148 -8.69 14.05 6.93
N ARG A 149 -10.03 14.02 6.81
CA ARG A 149 -10.72 13.84 5.53
C ARG A 149 -10.62 15.13 4.73
N ASP A 150 -9.62 15.26 3.87
CA ASP A 150 -9.64 16.21 2.76
C ASP A 150 -9.77 15.43 1.45
N ILE A 151 -11.02 15.25 1.02
CA ILE A 151 -11.36 14.92 -0.37
C ILE A 151 -12.38 15.97 -0.77
N ALA A 152 -11.90 17.03 -1.43
CA ALA A 152 -12.73 18.04 -2.08
C ALA A 152 -13.29 17.52 -3.41
#